data_AF-A0A8C0E533-F1
#
_entry.id   AF-A0A8C0E533-F1
#
_cell.length_a   1.000
_cell.length_b   1.000
_cell.length_c   1.000
_cell.angle_alpha   90.00
_cell.angle_beta   90.00
_cell.angle_gamma   90.00
#
_symmetry.space_group_name_H-M   'P 1'
#
loop_
_entity.id
_entity.type
_entity.pdbx_description
1 polymer ?
#
loop_
_entity_poly.entity_id
_entity_poly.type
_entity_poly.pdbx_seq_one_letter_code
_entity_poly.pdbx_strand_id
1 'polypeptide(L)'
;MGPRACLLGLLALFVAGKCSYSPEPDQQRTLPPGWVSLGRVDPEEELSLTFALRQQNLERLSELVQAVSDPGSSRYGAWDW
;
A
#
# COMPACT_ATOMS: atom_id res chain seq x y z
N MET A 1 22.76 4.11 -40.09
CA MET A 1 21.84 3.53 -39.09
C MET A 1 20.42 3.76 -39.58
N GLY A 2 19.66 2.70 -39.85
CA GLY A 2 18.38 2.80 -40.56
C GLY A 2 17.24 3.30 -39.68
N PRO A 3 16.19 3.94 -40.26
CA PRO A 3 15.06 4.52 -39.51
C PRO A 3 14.30 3.48 -38.66
N ARG A 4 14.37 2.20 -39.02
CA ARG A 4 13.79 1.07 -38.28
C ARG A 4 14.47 0.82 -36.92
N ALA A 5 15.78 1.05 -36.83
CA ALA A 5 16.52 0.90 -35.57
C ALA A 5 16.19 2.04 -34.59
N CYS A 6 15.98 3.26 -35.10
CA CYS A 6 15.52 4.39 -34.28
C CYS A 6 14.09 4.19 -33.77
N LEU A 7 13.19 3.65 -34.60
CA LEU A 7 11.81 3.34 -34.20
C LEU A 7 11.74 2.28 -33.10
N LEU A 8 12.56 1.23 -33.19
CA LEU A 8 12.63 0.19 -32.15
C LEU A 8 13.28 0.70 -30.85
N GLY A 9 14.32 1.53 -30.96
CA GLY A 9 14.94 2.17 -29.79
C GLY A 9 14.00 3.15 -29.06
N LEU A 10 13.20 3.92 -29.82
CA LEU A 10 12.16 4.79 -29.25
C LEU A 10 11.07 3.97 -28.55
N LEU A 11 10.60 2.87 -29.15
CA LEU A 11 9.59 1.99 -28.53
C LEU A 11 10.08 1.41 -27.19
N ALA A 12 11.35 0.99 -27.11
CA ALA A 12 11.94 0.47 -25.88
C ALA A 12 12.05 1.53 -24.76
N LEU A 13 12.34 2.80 -25.10
CA LEU A 13 12.36 3.91 -24.15
C LEU A 13 10.96 4.19 -23.57
N PHE A 14 9.91 4.08 -24.39
CA PHE A 14 8.53 4.29 -23.93
C PHE A 14 8.04 3.21 -22.96
N VAL A 15 8.51 1.97 -23.09
CA VAL A 15 8.13 0.86 -22.19
C VAL A 15 8.85 0.95 -20.85
N ALA A 16 10.10 1.43 -20.80
CA ALA A 16 10.85 1.57 -19.55
C ALA A 16 10.34 2.70 -18.63
N GLY A 17 9.57 3.66 -19.15
CA GLY A 17 9.11 4.83 -18.42
C GLY A 17 7.83 4.65 -17.58
N LYS A 18 7.22 3.45 -17.55
CA LYS A 18 5.91 3.22 -16.94
C LYS A 18 5.88 2.05 -15.95
N CYS A 19 6.82 2.03 -15.00
CA CYS A 19 6.74 1.13 -13.84
C CYS A 19 7.04 1.90 -12.55
N SER A 20 6.28 2.96 -12.25
CA SER A 20 6.27 3.54 -10.92
C SER A 20 5.05 3.01 -10.18
N TYR A 21 5.27 2.05 -9.27
CA TYR A 21 4.24 1.57 -8.35
C TYR A 21 4.28 2.41 -7.09
N SER A 22 3.17 3.07 -6.75
CA SER A 22 2.95 3.67 -5.44
C SER A 22 1.93 2.81 -4.71
N PRO A 23 2.25 2.28 -3.51
CA PRO A 23 1.29 1.48 -2.75
C PRO A 23 0.12 2.30 -2.20
N GLU A 24 0.28 3.62 -2.09
CA GLU A 24 -0.68 4.54 -1.47
C GLU A 24 -0.86 5.80 -2.33
N PRO A 25 -1.38 5.69 -3.57
CA PRO A 25 -1.61 6.85 -4.44
C PRO A 25 -2.80 7.71 -3.99
N ASP A 26 -3.70 7.13 -3.22
CA ASP A 26 -4.94 7.70 -2.68
C ASP A 26 -4.78 8.26 -1.26
N GLN A 27 -3.65 8.01 -0.61
CA GLN A 27 -3.36 8.57 0.70
C GLN A 27 -3.25 10.10 0.63
N GLN A 28 -4.14 10.78 1.35
CA GLN A 28 -4.07 12.24 1.47
C GLN A 28 -2.83 12.64 2.28
N ARG A 29 -2.00 13.52 1.69
CA ARG A 29 -0.77 14.05 2.31
C ARG A 29 -0.85 15.55 2.60
N THR A 30 -2.06 16.12 2.64
CA THR A 30 -2.26 17.53 2.97
C THR A 30 -2.00 17.77 4.46
N LEU A 31 -1.28 18.85 4.76
CA LEU A 31 -0.99 19.22 6.14
C LEU A 31 -2.30 19.59 6.88
N PRO A 32 -2.62 18.98 8.02
CA PRO A 32 -3.85 19.30 8.74
C PRO A 32 -3.88 20.75 9.26
N PRO A 33 -5.06 21.35 9.48
CA PRO A 33 -5.15 22.70 10.03
C PRO A 33 -4.42 22.85 11.37
N GLY A 34 -3.70 23.96 11.55
CA GLY A 34 -2.94 24.25 12.77
C GLY A 34 -1.55 23.60 12.83
N TRP A 35 -1.19 22.75 11.86
CA TRP A 35 0.16 22.20 11.75
C TRP A 35 1.07 23.10 10.91
N VAL A 36 2.35 23.13 11.26
CA VAL A 36 3.39 23.89 10.56
C VAL A 36 4.58 22.98 10.32
N SER A 37 5.17 23.06 9.12
CA SER A 37 6.43 22.37 8.81
C SER A 37 7.60 23.14 9.44
N LEU A 38 8.39 22.47 10.28
CA LEU A 38 9.53 23.10 10.97
C LEU A 38 10.83 23.02 10.17
N GLY A 39 10.88 22.24 9.10
CA GLY A 39 12.08 22.07 8.29
C GLY A 39 12.24 20.64 7.78
N ARG A 40 13.40 20.38 7.18
CA ARG A 40 13.78 19.07 6.67
C ARG A 40 14.48 18.27 7.77
N VAL A 41 14.15 16.99 7.88
CA VAL A 41 14.84 16.03 8.75
C VAL A 41 16.30 15.86 8.28
N ASP A 42 17.21 15.72 9.24
CA ASP A 42 18.63 15.49 8.96
C ASP A 42 18.83 14.14 8.21
N PRO A 43 19.73 14.06 7.21
CA PRO A 43 19.99 12.81 6.51
C PRO A 43 20.50 11.66 7.40
N GLU A 44 21.13 11.96 8.54
CA GLU A 44 21.68 10.97 9.48
C GLU A 44 20.71 10.64 10.63
N GLU A 45 19.53 11.26 10.67
CA GLU A 45 18.52 10.99 11.70
C GLU A 45 17.97 9.57 11.56
N GLU A 46 18.00 8.79 12.64
CA GLU A 46 17.40 7.46 12.67
C GLU A 46 15.88 7.55 12.83
N LEU A 47 15.15 6.92 11.92
CA LEU A 47 13.69 6.86 11.94
C LEU A 47 13.22 5.41 12.12
N SER A 48 12.24 5.19 12.97
CA SER A 48 11.57 3.89 13.10
C SER A 48 10.41 3.81 12.12
N LEU A 49 10.45 2.83 11.21
CA LEU A 49 9.42 2.59 10.21
C LEU A 49 8.72 1.26 10.47
N THR A 50 7.40 1.26 10.33
CA THR A 50 6.59 0.04 10.37
C THR A 50 6.26 -0.42 8.95
N PHE A 51 6.59 -1.67 8.63
CA PHE A 51 6.27 -2.27 7.35
C PHE A 51 5.11 -3.25 7.52
N ALA A 52 3.94 -2.92 6.96
CA ALA A 52 2.80 -3.82 6.94
C ALA A 52 3.01 -4.91 5.88
N LEU A 53 3.20 -6.15 6.32
CA LEU A 53 3.40 -7.30 5.44
C LEU A 53 2.06 -7.88 4.97
N ARG A 54 2.09 -8.56 3.81
CA ARG A 54 0.91 -9.26 3.28
C ARG A 54 0.45 -10.35 4.23
N GLN A 55 -0.82 -10.31 4.60
CA GLN A 55 -1.48 -11.32 5.42
C GLN A 55 -2.12 -12.42 4.56
N GLN A 56 -2.46 -13.55 5.18
CA GLN A 56 -3.08 -14.71 4.53
C GLN A 56 -4.48 -14.97 5.11
N ASN A 57 -5.31 -15.72 4.38
CA ASN A 57 -6.64 -16.19 4.81
C ASN A 57 -7.59 -15.08 5.26
N LEU A 58 -7.53 -13.90 4.64
CA LEU A 58 -8.34 -12.74 5.02
C LEU A 58 -9.84 -13.00 4.84
N GLU A 59 -10.23 -13.74 3.81
CA GLU A 59 -11.62 -14.12 3.55
C GLU A 59 -12.14 -15.01 4.67
N ARG A 60 -11.36 -16.04 5.05
CA ARG A 60 -11.71 -16.93 6.15
C ARG A 60 -11.76 -16.19 7.48
N LEU A 61 -10.83 -15.27 7.72
CA LEU A 61 -10.84 -14.43 8.92
C LEU A 61 -12.13 -13.59 8.97
N SER A 62 -12.54 -12.99 7.84
CA SER A 62 -13.78 -12.24 7.75
C SER A 62 -15.02 -13.10 8.05
N GLU A 63 -15.09 -14.32 7.50
CA GLU A 63 -16.17 -15.28 7.82
C GLU A 63 -16.22 -15.63 9.31
N LEU A 64 -15.04 -15.86 9.92
CA LEU A 64 -14.95 -16.17 11.34
C LEU A 64 -15.45 -15.00 12.17
N VAL A 65 -14.96 -13.77 11.90
CA VAL A 65 -15.39 -12.55 12.57
C VAL A 65 -16.91 -12.39 12.48
N GLN A 66 -17.50 -12.60 11.30
CA GLN A 66 -18.95 -12.54 11.14
C GLN A 66 -19.66 -13.61 11.99
N ALA A 67 -19.17 -14.86 11.95
CA ALA A 67 -19.81 -15.97 12.66
C ALA A 67 -19.77 -15.82 14.18
N VAL A 68 -18.72 -15.21 14.75
CA VAL A 68 -18.57 -15.03 16.20
C VAL A 68 -19.17 -13.73 16.73
N SER A 69 -19.41 -12.75 15.85
CA SER A 69 -19.97 -11.44 16.22
C SER A 69 -21.48 -11.31 15.99
N ASP A 70 -22.07 -12.12 15.11
CA ASP A 70 -23.52 -12.13 14.88
C ASP A 70 -24.28 -12.81 16.03
N PRO A 71 -25.15 -12.11 16.78
CA PRO A 71 -25.94 -12.71 17.86
C PRO A 71 -26.89 -13.83 17.40
N GLY A 72 -27.27 -13.87 16.12
CA GLY A 72 -28.10 -14.92 15.53
C GLY A 72 -27.31 -16.19 15.16
N SER A 73 -25.98 -16.12 15.17
CA SER A 73 -25.11 -17.25 14.87
C SER A 73 -25.00 -18.21 16.04
N SER A 74 -24.99 -19.51 15.77
CA SER A 74 -24.69 -20.54 16.77
C SER A 74 -23.28 -20.44 17.35
N ARG A 75 -22.40 -19.65 16.72
CA ARG A 75 -21.01 -19.43 17.12
C ARG A 75 -20.81 -18.08 17.80
N TYR A 76 -21.88 -17.33 18.09
CA TYR A 76 -21.78 -16.05 18.77
C TYR A 76 -20.98 -16.16 20.08
N GLY A 77 -19.97 -15.31 20.25
CA GLY A 77 -19.13 -15.30 21.44
C GLY A 77 -18.14 -16.47 21.57
N ALA A 78 -18.06 -17.37 20.58
CA ALA A 78 -17.11 -18.48 20.57
C ALA A 78 -15.73 -18.02 20.06
N TRP A 79 -15.04 -17.23 20.88
CA TRP A 79 -13.66 -16.79 20.66
C TRP A 79 -12.68 -17.90 21.07
N ASP A 80 -12.69 -19.02 20.35
CA ASP A 80 -11.67 -20.05 20.55
C ASP A 80 -10.38 -19.60 19.85
N TRP A 81 -9.30 -19.44 20.62
CA TRP A 81 -7.97 -19.02 20.17
C TRP A 81 -6.97 -20.17 20.23
#